data_AF-A0A8H9G4S6-F1
#
_entry.id   AF-A0A8H9G4S6-F1
#
_cell.length_a   1.000
_cell.length_b   1.000
_cell.length_c   1.000
_cell.angle_alpha   90.00
_cell.angle_beta   90.00
_cell.angle_gamma   90.00
#
_symmetry.space_group_name_H-M   'P 1'
#
loop_
_entity.id
_entity.type
_entity.pdbx_description
1 polymer ?
#
loop_
_entity_poly.entity_id
_entity_poly.type
_entity_poly.pdbx_seq_one_letter_code
_entity_poly.pdbx_strand_id
1 'polypeptide(L)'
;MGIKEGITGKKVIKIFIICIVVGFLLFVLAIIQTVKTKSTSISKKAPYKELIGKELITKRPIRLFMEKNPVKKDYPYALSDTNQSYWNSYMASLGADNPEIKLSDSVDANSKLVFDKAVMYTNGVSGSSDPRLFGTLSSPEGKTYKVEFRWGKYDYNYPWKVSQRGYLFELAPWQTALDTSHYYLPNAEWW
;
A
#
# COMPACT_ATOMS: atom_id res chain seq x y z
N MET A 1 -5.30 -52.37 -43.74
CA MET A 1 -4.62 -51.21 -44.36
C MET A 1 -5.28 -49.95 -43.77
N GLY A 2 -4.77 -49.45 -42.64
CA GLY A 2 -5.40 -48.36 -41.89
C GLY A 2 -5.10 -47.02 -42.55
N ILE A 3 -6.11 -46.38 -43.13
CA ILE A 3 -5.98 -45.07 -43.76
C ILE A 3 -5.55 -44.08 -42.66
N LYS A 4 -4.33 -43.55 -42.77
CA LYS A 4 -3.89 -42.40 -41.96
C LYS A 4 -4.84 -41.26 -42.30
N GLU A 5 -5.76 -40.91 -41.40
CA GLU A 5 -6.55 -39.70 -41.53
C GLU A 5 -5.61 -38.49 -41.55
N GLY A 6 -5.32 -37.99 -42.76
CA GLY A 6 -4.59 -36.75 -42.94
C GLY A 6 -5.33 -35.61 -42.25
N ILE A 7 -4.58 -34.71 -41.62
CA ILE A 7 -5.13 -33.51 -40.99
C ILE A 7 -5.85 -32.71 -42.09
N THR A 8 -7.18 -32.69 -42.03
CA THR A 8 -8.02 -31.98 -43.00
C THR A 8 -7.92 -30.46 -42.76
N GLY A 9 -8.03 -29.63 -43.80
CA GLY A 9 -7.95 -28.16 -43.65
C GLY A 9 -8.89 -27.56 -42.59
N LYS A 10 -10.08 -28.15 -42.40
CA LYS A 10 -11.01 -27.79 -41.31
C LYS A 10 -10.45 -28.08 -39.90
N LYS A 11 -9.71 -29.19 -39.73
CA LYS A 11 -9.02 -29.51 -38.46
C LYS A 11 -7.89 -28.50 -38.20
N VAL A 12 -7.13 -28.10 -39.22
CA VAL A 12 -6.07 -27.08 -39.11
C VAL A 12 -6.64 -25.72 -38.69
N ILE A 13 -7.71 -25.25 -39.36
CA ILE A 13 -8.37 -23.96 -39.04
C ILE A 13 -8.89 -23.96 -37.60
N LYS A 14 -9.52 -25.07 -37.15
CA LYS A 14 -10.01 -25.19 -35.78
C LYS A 14 -8.88 -25.09 -34.75
N ILE A 15 -7.74 -25.75 -34.99
CA ILE A 15 -6.57 -25.67 -34.11
C ILE A 15 -6.02 -24.25 -34.08
N PHE A 16 -5.92 -23.58 -35.23
CA PHE A 16 -5.42 -22.22 -35.32
C PHE A 16 -6.30 -21.23 -34.53
N ILE A 17 -7.63 -21.34 -34.65
CA ILE A 17 -8.58 -20.53 -33.87
C ILE A 17 -8.41 -20.81 -32.37
N ILE A 18 -8.26 -22.07 -31.95
CA ILE A 18 -8.04 -22.41 -30.54
C ILE A 18 -6.73 -21.78 -30.04
N CYS A 19 -5.64 -21.86 -30.80
CA CYS A 19 -4.37 -21.24 -30.43
C CYS A 19 -4.48 -19.73 -30.26
N ILE A 20 -5.23 -19.04 -31.14
CA ILE A 20 -5.47 -17.60 -31.02
C ILE A 20 -6.25 -17.29 -29.75
N VAL A 21 -7.36 -18.01 -29.49
CA VAL A 21 -8.20 -17.78 -28.32
C VAL A 21 -7.42 -18.05 -27.03
N VAL A 22 -6.69 -19.16 -26.95
CA VAL A 22 -5.86 -19.51 -25.80
C VAL A 22 -4.73 -18.50 -25.62
N GLY A 23 -4.04 -18.12 -26.70
CA GLY A 23 -2.98 -17.11 -26.66
C GLY A 23 -3.48 -15.75 -26.17
N PHE A 24 -4.65 -15.31 -26.64
CA PHE A 24 -5.28 -14.08 -26.19
C PHE A 24 -5.66 -14.14 -24.70
N LEU A 25 -6.26 -15.26 -24.24
CA LEU A 25 -6.60 -15.44 -22.83
C LEU A 25 -5.35 -15.42 -21.93
N LEU A 26 -4.28 -16.11 -22.34
CA LEU A 26 -3.01 -16.09 -21.60
C LEU A 26 -2.39 -14.70 -21.55
N PHE A 27 -2.46 -13.94 -22.65
CA PHE A 27 -1.99 -12.56 -22.71
C PHE A 27 -2.78 -11.64 -21.76
N VAL A 28 -4.11 -11.74 -21.76
CA VAL A 28 -4.97 -10.99 -20.83
C VAL A 28 -4.64 -11.34 -19.37
N LEU A 29 -4.46 -12.63 -19.07
CA LEU A 29 -4.06 -13.07 -17.72
C LEU A 29 -2.70 -12.50 -17.32
N ALA A 30 -1.72 -12.47 -18.23
CA ALA A 30 -0.40 -11.88 -17.98
C ALA A 30 -0.49 -10.38 -17.68
N ILE A 31 -1.33 -9.63 -18.40
CA ILE A 31 -1.57 -8.21 -18.11
C ILE A 31 -2.19 -8.03 -16.72
N ILE A 32 -3.23 -8.80 -16.38
CA ILE A 32 -3.88 -8.71 -15.07
C ILE A 32 -2.86 -9.01 -13.96
N GLN A 33 -1.98 -9.99 -14.16
CA GLN A 33 -0.92 -10.33 -13.22
C GLN A 33 0.18 -9.26 -13.11
N THR A 34 0.37 -8.44 -14.13
CA THR A 34 1.37 -7.38 -14.11
C THR A 34 0.80 -6.11 -13.50
N VAL A 35 -0.45 -5.76 -13.79
CA VAL A 35 -1.04 -4.48 -13.36
C VAL A 35 -1.57 -4.52 -11.92
N LYS A 36 -1.99 -5.68 -11.43
CA LYS A 36 -2.63 -5.77 -10.11
C LYS A 36 -1.63 -5.51 -8.97
N THR A 37 -1.99 -4.55 -8.11
CA THR A 37 -1.28 -4.27 -6.86
C THR A 37 -1.26 -5.49 -5.96
N LYS A 38 -0.06 -5.82 -5.47
CA LYS A 38 0.19 -6.92 -4.54
C LYS A 38 0.15 -6.41 -3.10
N SER A 39 -0.20 -7.28 -2.15
CA SER A 39 -0.26 -6.91 -0.73
C SER A 39 0.21 -8.04 0.18
N THR A 40 1.08 -7.73 1.14
CA THR A 40 1.58 -8.71 2.13
C THR A 40 1.56 -8.11 3.51
N SER A 41 1.16 -8.88 4.52
CA SER A 41 1.19 -8.42 5.90
C SER A 41 2.63 -8.25 6.38
N ILE A 42 2.92 -7.08 6.96
CA ILE A 42 4.18 -6.77 7.63
C ILE A 42 3.98 -6.54 9.14
N SER A 43 2.78 -6.85 9.67
CA SER A 43 2.43 -6.70 11.09
C SER A 43 3.39 -7.40 12.05
N LYS A 44 4.05 -8.48 11.62
CA LYS A 44 5.01 -9.24 12.43
C LYS A 44 6.48 -8.83 12.20
N LYS A 45 6.74 -7.79 11.39
CA LYS A 45 8.08 -7.29 11.08
C LYS A 45 8.36 -6.01 11.85
N ALA A 46 9.61 -5.80 12.24
CA ALA A 46 10.03 -4.53 12.84
C ALA A 46 10.02 -3.41 11.78
N PRO A 47 9.72 -2.15 12.16
CA PRO A 47 9.33 -1.72 13.51
C PRO A 47 7.83 -1.97 13.82
N TYR A 48 7.01 -2.35 12.84
CA TYR A 48 5.55 -2.47 12.98
C TYR A 48 5.09 -3.41 14.09
N LYS A 49 5.76 -4.57 14.28
CA LYS A 49 5.42 -5.56 15.31
C LYS A 49 5.32 -4.95 16.71
N GLU A 50 6.04 -3.86 16.95
CA GLU A 50 6.11 -3.19 18.24
C GLU A 50 5.00 -2.16 18.41
N LEU A 51 4.25 -1.87 17.35
CA LEU A 51 3.14 -0.91 17.32
C LEU A 51 1.78 -1.59 17.27
N ILE A 52 1.68 -2.76 16.62
CA ILE A 52 0.40 -3.45 16.44
C ILE A 52 -0.21 -3.82 17.80
N GLY A 53 -1.48 -3.45 17.98
CA GLY A 53 -2.26 -3.70 19.19
C GLY A 53 -1.90 -2.83 20.39
N LYS A 54 -0.94 -1.91 20.27
CA LYS A 54 -0.57 -1.00 21.36
C LYS A 54 -1.32 0.32 21.26
N GLU A 55 -1.66 0.88 22.41
CA GLU A 55 -2.14 2.26 22.51
C GLU A 55 -0.96 3.22 22.38
N LEU A 56 -0.94 3.99 21.31
CA LEU A 56 0.04 5.04 21.03
C LEU A 56 -0.61 6.39 21.29
N ILE A 57 0.12 7.31 21.92
CA ILE A 57 -0.36 8.66 22.19
C ILE A 57 0.33 9.65 21.26
N THR A 58 -0.44 10.39 20.46
CA THR A 58 0.11 11.41 19.58
C THR A 58 0.74 12.53 20.41
N LYS A 59 1.92 12.98 19.99
CA LYS A 59 2.70 14.05 20.63
C LYS A 59 2.55 15.39 19.93
N ARG A 60 1.90 15.40 18.77
CA ARG A 60 1.66 16.58 17.95
C ARG A 60 0.30 16.49 17.25
N PRO A 61 -0.26 17.61 16.79
CA PRO A 61 -1.47 17.63 15.99
C PRO A 61 -1.31 16.82 14.70
N ILE A 62 -2.39 16.20 14.27
CA ILE A 62 -2.46 15.41 13.04
C ILE A 62 -3.62 15.92 12.18
N ARG A 63 -3.50 15.74 10.87
CA ARG A 63 -4.59 16.00 9.93
C ARG A 63 -5.09 14.72 9.32
N LEU A 64 -6.41 14.68 9.10
CA LEU A 64 -7.10 13.57 8.46
C LEU A 64 -7.56 14.01 7.08
N PHE A 65 -7.11 13.30 6.05
CA PHE A 65 -7.46 13.54 4.67
C PHE A 65 -8.34 12.39 4.16
N MET A 66 -9.37 12.69 3.40
CA MET A 66 -10.13 11.69 2.64
C MET A 66 -9.66 11.73 1.20
N GLU A 67 -9.04 10.65 0.73
CA GLU A 67 -8.70 10.48 -0.68
C GLU A 67 -9.96 10.07 -1.47
N LYS A 68 -10.13 10.55 -2.70
CA LYS A 68 -11.23 10.16 -3.59
C LYS A 68 -11.27 8.65 -3.83
N ASN A 69 -10.08 8.04 -3.91
CA ASN A 69 -9.88 6.61 -4.12
C ASN A 69 -8.97 6.03 -3.01
N PRO A 70 -9.48 5.78 -1.80
CA PRO A 70 -8.67 5.26 -0.71
C PRO A 70 -8.23 3.82 -1.01
N VAL A 71 -7.05 3.41 -0.54
CA VAL A 71 -6.53 2.05 -0.72
C VAL A 71 -7.44 1.00 -0.06
N LYS A 72 -8.04 1.34 1.08
CA LYS A 72 -9.10 0.54 1.70
C LYS A 72 -10.29 1.42 2.06
N LYS A 73 -11.47 1.06 1.56
CA LYS A 73 -12.73 1.76 1.88
C LYS A 73 -13.06 1.75 3.37
N ASP A 74 -12.69 0.68 4.09
CA ASP A 74 -12.90 0.56 5.54
C ASP A 74 -12.00 1.50 6.38
N TYR A 75 -10.98 2.10 5.77
CA TYR A 75 -10.05 3.05 6.38
C TYR A 75 -9.97 4.31 5.52
N PRO A 76 -11.04 5.13 5.49
CA PRO A 76 -11.17 6.23 4.53
C PRO A 76 -10.30 7.44 4.86
N TYR A 77 -9.73 7.51 6.07
CA TYR A 77 -8.96 8.66 6.53
C TYR A 77 -7.46 8.39 6.45
N ALA A 78 -6.76 9.06 5.53
CA ALA A 78 -5.31 9.13 5.54
C ALA A 78 -4.85 10.11 6.64
N LEU A 79 -4.10 9.60 7.61
CA LEU A 79 -3.49 10.38 8.68
C LEU A 79 -2.14 10.93 8.20
N SER A 80 -1.85 12.20 8.48
CA SER A 80 -0.51 12.77 8.28
C SER A 80 -0.23 13.92 9.25
N ASP A 81 1.04 14.19 9.49
CA ASP A 81 1.54 15.37 10.20
C ASP A 81 2.66 16.04 9.38
N THR A 82 3.12 17.21 9.84
CA THR A 82 4.14 18.00 9.14
C THR A 82 5.50 17.31 8.98
N ASN A 83 5.76 16.22 9.70
CA ASN A 83 7.01 15.49 9.64
C ASN A 83 6.98 14.31 8.65
N GLN A 84 5.84 14.04 8.02
CA GLN A 84 5.71 12.97 7.03
C GLN A 84 6.02 13.45 5.61
N SER A 85 6.67 12.62 4.81
CA SER A 85 7.01 12.88 3.40
C SER A 85 5.77 13.22 2.58
N TYR A 86 4.65 12.54 2.84
CA TYR A 86 3.40 12.75 2.11
C TYR A 86 2.66 14.02 2.51
N TRP A 87 3.07 14.72 3.57
CA TRP A 87 2.44 15.98 4.00
C TRP A 87 2.36 17.00 2.87
N ASN A 88 3.49 17.27 2.20
CA ASN A 88 3.54 18.24 1.11
C ASN A 88 2.68 17.82 -0.08
N SER A 89 2.64 16.52 -0.38
CA SER A 89 1.76 15.99 -1.43
C SER A 89 0.28 16.17 -1.11
N TYR A 90 -0.13 15.94 0.15
CA TYR A 90 -1.49 16.22 0.60
C TYR A 90 -1.80 17.71 0.56
N MET A 91 -0.91 18.58 1.03
CA MET A 91 -1.16 20.02 0.97
C MET A 91 -1.25 20.54 -0.48
N ALA A 92 -0.41 20.05 -1.39
CA ALA A 92 -0.47 20.41 -2.80
C ALA A 92 -1.76 19.94 -3.47
N SER A 93 -2.20 18.71 -3.19
CA SER A 93 -3.43 18.15 -3.77
C SER A 93 -4.70 18.84 -3.26
N LEU A 94 -4.71 19.34 -2.02
CA LEU A 94 -5.80 20.18 -1.51
C LEU A 94 -5.93 21.52 -2.23
N GLY A 95 -4.81 22.08 -2.70
CA GLY A 95 -4.74 23.37 -3.38
C GLY A 95 -4.93 23.30 -4.90
N ALA A 96 -5.17 22.13 -5.47
CA ALA A 96 -5.37 21.95 -6.90
C ALA A 96 -6.77 22.40 -7.34
N ASP A 97 -6.93 22.81 -8.61
CA ASP A 97 -8.23 23.25 -9.17
C ASP A 97 -9.31 22.16 -9.05
N ASN A 98 -8.90 20.89 -9.19
CA ASN A 98 -9.75 19.71 -9.01
C ASN A 98 -9.12 18.80 -7.94
N PRO A 99 -9.36 19.07 -6.64
CA PRO A 99 -8.71 18.35 -5.57
C PRO A 99 -9.22 16.91 -5.49
N GLU A 100 -8.31 15.94 -5.54
CA GLU A 100 -8.61 14.52 -5.38
C GLU A 100 -8.66 14.06 -3.92
N ILE A 101 -8.48 15.01 -2.99
CA ILE A 101 -8.53 14.77 -1.56
C ILE A 101 -9.32 15.89 -0.88
N LYS A 102 -9.83 15.61 0.32
CA LYS A 102 -10.49 16.60 1.17
C LYS A 102 -9.89 16.56 2.57
N LEU A 103 -9.65 17.74 3.16
CA LEU A 103 -9.35 17.83 4.59
C LEU A 103 -10.62 17.50 5.36
N SER A 104 -10.60 16.40 6.11
CA SER A 104 -11.75 15.95 6.88
C SER A 104 -11.76 16.55 8.28
N ASP A 105 -10.62 16.51 8.97
CA ASP A 105 -10.51 16.99 10.35
C ASP A 105 -9.06 17.32 10.69
N SER A 106 -8.88 18.12 11.74
CA SER A 106 -7.61 18.36 12.40
C SER A 106 -7.75 17.93 13.85
N VAL A 107 -6.95 16.95 14.26
CA VAL A 107 -7.04 16.37 15.60
C VAL A 107 -5.82 16.78 16.40
N ASP A 108 -6.07 17.30 17.59
CA ASP A 108 -5.01 17.76 18.49
C ASP A 108 -4.10 16.62 18.98
N ALA A 109 -2.97 17.02 19.58
CA ALA A 109 -2.10 16.11 20.29
C ALA A 109 -2.82 15.39 21.44
N ASN A 110 -2.17 14.38 22.02
CA ASN A 110 -2.73 13.51 23.06
C ASN A 110 -3.93 12.66 22.61
N SER A 111 -4.06 12.46 21.30
CA SER A 111 -5.02 11.50 20.74
C SER A 111 -4.50 10.08 20.86
N LYS A 112 -5.42 9.13 21.03
CA LYS A 112 -5.11 7.70 21.13
C LYS A 112 -5.12 7.06 19.75
N LEU A 113 -4.10 6.30 19.42
CA LEU A 113 -3.95 5.61 18.15
C LEU A 113 -3.64 4.14 18.40
N VAL A 114 -4.47 3.25 17.86
CA VAL A 114 -4.28 1.80 17.96
C VAL A 114 -4.27 1.22 16.55
N PHE A 115 -3.17 0.57 16.18
CA PHE A 115 -3.04 -0.08 14.88
C PHE A 115 -3.36 -1.56 14.97
N ASP A 116 -4.24 -2.04 14.09
CA ASP A 116 -4.66 -3.44 14.04
C ASP A 116 -3.77 -4.27 13.12
N LYS A 117 -3.20 -3.62 12.09
CA LYS A 117 -2.38 -4.29 11.06
C LYS A 117 -1.45 -3.33 10.33
N ALA A 118 -0.37 -3.89 9.80
CA ALA A 118 0.50 -3.25 8.83
C ALA A 118 0.57 -4.11 7.55
N VAL A 119 0.50 -3.46 6.40
CA VAL A 119 0.49 -4.10 5.08
C VAL A 119 1.47 -3.38 4.16
N MET A 120 2.33 -4.14 3.50
CA MET A 120 3.11 -3.66 2.36
C MET A 120 2.24 -3.74 1.10
N TYR A 121 2.17 -2.66 0.34
CA TYR A 121 1.57 -2.66 -0.99
C TYR A 121 2.64 -2.45 -2.06
N THR A 122 2.68 -3.31 -3.07
CA THR A 122 3.56 -3.13 -4.23
C THR A 122 2.73 -2.88 -5.47
N ASN A 123 2.89 -1.71 -6.10
CA ASN A 123 2.21 -1.37 -7.35
C ASN A 123 2.69 -2.30 -8.46
N GLY A 124 1.75 -2.89 -9.22
CA GLY A 124 2.08 -3.86 -10.26
C GLY A 124 2.88 -3.26 -11.42
N VAL A 125 2.60 -2.01 -11.78
CA VAL A 125 3.22 -1.33 -12.93
C VAL A 125 4.57 -0.74 -12.55
N SER A 126 4.62 0.07 -11.48
CA SER A 126 5.86 0.78 -11.11
C SER A 126 6.82 -0.04 -10.24
N GLY A 127 6.34 -1.11 -9.58
CA GLY A 127 7.10 -1.82 -8.57
C GLY A 127 7.39 -1.00 -7.30
N SER A 128 6.83 0.21 -7.18
CA SER A 128 6.91 1.02 -5.96
C SER A 128 6.21 0.29 -4.82
N SER A 129 6.84 0.30 -3.64
CA SER A 129 6.37 -0.44 -2.48
C SER A 129 6.19 0.48 -1.29
N ASP A 130 4.94 0.59 -0.84
CA ASP A 130 4.50 1.55 0.17
C ASP A 130 3.94 0.80 1.39
N PRO A 131 4.65 0.81 2.53
CA PRO A 131 4.12 0.26 3.76
C PRO A 131 3.05 1.16 4.37
N ARG A 132 1.97 0.54 4.86
CA ARG A 132 0.83 1.23 5.46
C ARG A 132 0.40 0.56 6.76
N LEU A 133 0.15 1.38 7.77
CA LEU A 133 -0.51 1.00 9.02
C LEU A 133 -2.01 1.30 8.90
N PHE A 134 -2.83 0.43 9.48
CA PHE A 134 -4.29 0.59 9.52
C PHE A 134 -4.77 0.42 10.96
N GLY A 135 -5.61 1.35 11.41
CA GLY A 135 -6.02 1.39 12.79
C GLY A 135 -7.18 2.32 13.08
N THR A 136 -7.27 2.67 14.35
CA THR A 136 -8.31 3.54 14.90
C THR A 136 -7.64 4.68 15.67
N LEU A 137 -8.03 5.91 15.32
CA LEU A 137 -7.66 7.12 16.04
C LEU A 137 -8.87 7.57 16.87
N SER A 138 -8.67 7.85 18.14
CA SER A 138 -9.66 8.45 19.03
C SER A 138 -9.17 9.79 19.56
N SER A 139 -9.91 10.85 19.28
CA SER A 139 -9.59 12.20 19.75
C SER A 139 -9.90 12.36 21.24
N PRO A 140 -9.27 13.34 21.92
CA PRO A 140 -9.64 13.69 23.30
C PRO A 140 -11.11 14.09 23.46
N GLU A 141 -11.73 14.61 22.38
CA GLU A 141 -13.14 15.00 22.31
C GLU A 141 -14.11 13.79 22.17
N GLY A 142 -13.58 12.56 22.08
CA GLY A 142 -14.37 11.34 21.95
C GLY A 142 -14.74 10.96 20.51
N LYS A 143 -14.28 11.69 19.49
CA LYS A 143 -14.49 11.31 18.08
C LYS A 143 -13.54 10.16 17.72
N THR A 144 -13.99 9.25 16.87
CA THR A 144 -13.21 8.08 16.46
C THR A 144 -13.17 7.94 14.94
N TYR A 145 -11.99 7.63 14.39
CA TYR A 145 -11.71 7.56 12.96
C TYR A 145 -10.99 6.26 12.61
N LYS A 146 -11.41 5.60 11.53
CA LYS A 146 -10.67 4.49 10.93
C LYS A 146 -9.62 5.04 9.97
N VAL A 147 -8.35 4.91 10.35
CA VAL A 147 -7.25 5.61 9.70
C VAL A 147 -6.30 4.65 8.96
N GLU A 148 -5.76 5.12 7.84
CA GLU A 148 -4.52 4.62 7.27
C GLU A 148 -3.37 5.59 7.55
N PHE A 149 -2.16 5.06 7.71
CA PHE A 149 -0.95 5.86 7.90
C PHE A 149 0.18 5.27 7.08
N ARG A 150 0.70 6.04 6.12
CA ARG A 150 1.87 5.65 5.31
C ARG A 150 3.12 5.94 6.11
N TRP A 151 3.91 4.92 6.42
CA TRP A 151 5.05 5.07 7.30
C TRP A 151 6.16 4.10 6.95
N GLY A 152 7.32 4.64 6.59
CA GLY A 152 8.44 3.90 6.03
C GLY A 152 8.69 4.31 4.58
N LYS A 153 9.91 4.76 4.31
CA LYS A 153 10.39 5.19 2.99
C LYS A 153 11.52 4.28 2.55
N TYR A 154 11.42 3.80 1.32
CA TYR A 154 12.50 3.03 0.71
C TYR A 154 13.77 3.89 0.59
N ASP A 155 14.88 3.36 1.11
CA ASP A 155 16.20 3.97 0.95
C ASP A 155 16.93 3.31 -0.23
N TYR A 156 16.99 4.02 -1.36
CA TYR A 156 17.65 3.57 -2.58
C TYR A 156 19.16 3.35 -2.41
N ASN A 157 19.78 4.01 -1.42
CA ASN A 157 21.21 3.91 -1.17
C ASN A 157 21.56 2.77 -0.20
N TYR A 158 20.57 2.13 0.41
CA TYR A 158 20.82 1.07 1.37
C TYR A 158 20.93 -0.31 0.69
N PRO A 159 21.94 -1.13 1.03
CA PRO A 159 22.14 -2.42 0.40
C PRO A 159 20.93 -3.33 0.54
N TRP A 160 20.60 -4.02 -0.55
CA TRP A 160 19.56 -5.02 -0.56
C TRP A 160 19.99 -6.25 0.24
N LYS A 161 19.03 -6.89 0.90
CA LYS A 161 19.23 -8.20 1.53
C LYS A 161 18.33 -9.21 0.85
N VAL A 162 18.90 -9.98 -0.07
CA VAL A 162 18.15 -10.92 -0.92
C VAL A 162 17.04 -10.15 -1.66
N SER A 163 15.76 -10.49 -1.43
CA SER A 163 14.59 -9.83 -2.03
C SER A 163 14.00 -8.70 -1.17
N GLN A 164 14.69 -8.31 -0.09
CA GLN A 164 14.22 -7.30 0.86
C GLN A 164 14.93 -5.97 0.65
N ARG A 165 14.13 -4.91 0.68
CA ARG A 165 14.59 -3.52 0.56
C ARG A 165 14.75 -2.89 1.94
N GLY A 166 15.72 -2.00 2.09
CA GLY A 166 15.93 -1.22 3.30
C GLY A 166 14.98 -0.04 3.38
N TYR A 167 14.33 0.14 4.54
CA TYR A 167 13.43 1.24 4.80
C TYR A 167 13.92 2.07 5.98
N LEU A 168 13.80 3.39 5.83
CA LEU A 168 13.94 4.38 6.89
C LEU A 168 12.56 4.89 7.30
N PHE A 169 12.45 5.37 8.54
CA PHE A 169 11.17 5.76 9.12
C PHE A 169 11.21 7.21 9.55
N GLU A 170 10.26 7.97 9.04
CA GLU A 170 10.09 9.37 9.41
C GLU A 170 9.59 9.49 10.84
N LEU A 171 9.79 10.65 11.46
CA LEU A 171 9.40 10.89 12.84
C LEU A 171 7.86 10.83 12.94
N ALA A 172 7.33 9.71 13.46
CA ALA A 172 5.90 9.46 13.52
C ALA A 172 5.20 10.37 14.55
N PRO A 173 3.87 10.59 14.44
CA PRO A 173 3.12 11.42 15.39
C PRO A 173 3.24 11.02 16.86
N TRP A 174 3.51 9.74 17.16
CA TRP A 174 3.65 9.21 18.52
C TRP A 174 5.10 9.17 19.03
N GLN A 175 6.09 9.52 18.21
CA GLN A 175 7.51 9.48 18.55
C GLN A 175 8.03 10.84 19.01
N THR A 176 8.97 10.84 19.96
CA THR A 176 9.70 12.04 20.41
C THR A 176 11.04 12.22 19.72
N ALA A 177 11.62 11.14 19.18
CA ALA A 177 12.89 11.13 18.46
C ALA A 177 12.77 10.25 17.19
N LEU A 178 13.54 10.61 16.17
CA LEU A 178 13.58 9.90 14.89
C LEU A 178 14.26 8.54 15.08
N ASP A 179 13.69 7.49 14.53
CA ASP A 179 14.39 6.20 14.40
C ASP A 179 15.32 6.26 13.18
N THR A 180 16.62 6.13 13.42
CA THR A 180 17.66 6.17 12.38
C THR A 180 18.03 4.78 11.85
N SER A 181 17.39 3.73 12.35
CA SER A 181 17.65 2.35 11.96
C SER A 181 17.04 2.02 10.60
N HIS A 182 17.75 1.20 9.82
CA HIS A 182 17.20 0.59 8.61
C HIS A 182 16.51 -0.73 8.93
N TYR A 183 15.33 -0.94 8.37
CA TYR A 183 14.62 -2.22 8.47
C TYR A 183 14.39 -2.84 7.10
N TYR A 184 14.68 -4.13 7.01
CA TYR A 184 14.41 -4.91 5.81
C TYR A 184 12.95 -5.35 5.77
N LEU A 185 12.20 -4.84 4.78
CA LEU A 185 10.82 -5.24 4.53
C LEU A 185 10.73 -6.06 3.24
N PRO A 186 9.82 -7.05 3.19
CA PRO A 186 9.57 -7.80 1.97
C PRO A 186 8.86 -6.91 0.95
N ASN A 187 9.03 -7.22 -0.34
CA ASN A 187 8.08 -6.78 -1.35
C ASN A 187 6.74 -7.49 -1.15
N ALA A 188 5.65 -6.89 -1.60
CA ALA A 188 4.36 -7.55 -1.54
C ALA A 188 4.23 -8.63 -2.62
N GLU A 189 3.65 -9.76 -2.25
CA GLU A 189 3.45 -10.95 -3.07
C GLU A 189 1.98 -11.17 -3.41
N TRP A 190 1.74 -12.09 -4.34
CA TRP A 190 0.40 -12.61 -4.61
C TRP A 190 -0.04 -13.49 -3.45
N TRP A 191 -1.32 -13.40 -3.11
CA TRP A 191 -2.00 -14.31 -2.18
C TRP A 191 -2.56 -15.51 -2.92
#